data_AF-A0A9X0CPB2-F1
#
_entry.id   AF-A0A9X0CPB2-F1
#
_cell.length_a   1.000
_cell.length_b   1.000
_cell.length_c   1.000
_cell.angle_alpha   90.00
_cell.angle_beta   90.00
_cell.angle_gamma   90.00
#
_symmetry.space_group_name_H-M   'P 1'
#
loop_
_entity.id
_entity.type
_entity.pdbx_description
1 polymer ?
#
loop_
_entity_poly.entity_id
_entity_poly.type
_entity_poly.pdbx_seq_one_letter_code
_entity_poly.pdbx_strand_id
1 'polypeptide(L)'
;MRSLNLKILTHLITISGMVIRTSQVIPEMREAFFQCYVCHASVTVEIDRGRISEPALCRNCNTNHSMVLIHNRSQYTDKQITKLQESPDDMPPGQTPHTIMLFSHNDLVDAVQPGDRVTVTGIYRATPMRVNPRQRNVKAVYKTYIDVIHFQETDKKRLYSKDPDGPSIYEMKISKKEFFVNCLEEQTRIFRHWKGNF
;
A
#
# COMPACT_ATOMS: atom_id res chain seq x y z
N MET A 1 -3.17 18.22 8.00
CA MET A 1 -3.51 16.80 8.28
C MET A 1 -4.69 16.69 9.26
N ARG A 2 -4.96 17.72 10.07
CA ARG A 2 -6.11 17.84 10.99
C ARG A 2 -7.51 17.89 10.37
N SER A 3 -7.65 18.16 9.07
CA SER A 3 -8.95 18.28 8.37
C SER A 3 -9.46 16.97 7.75
N LEU A 4 -8.87 15.83 8.13
CA LEU A 4 -9.29 14.51 7.63
C LEU A 4 -10.60 14.06 8.27
N ASN A 5 -11.69 14.30 7.54
CA ASN A 5 -13.05 13.93 7.94
C ASN A 5 -13.46 12.54 7.43
N LEU A 6 -14.46 11.95 8.08
CA LEU A 6 -15.04 10.65 7.68
C LEU A 6 -15.62 10.66 6.26
N LYS A 7 -16.07 11.82 5.76
CA LYS A 7 -16.60 11.96 4.38
C LYS A 7 -15.55 11.67 3.31
N ILE A 8 -14.27 11.78 3.64
CA ILE A 8 -13.13 11.62 2.72
C ILE A 8 -12.63 10.16 2.74
N LEU A 9 -13.23 9.28 3.55
CA LEU A 9 -12.92 7.86 3.54
C LEU A 9 -13.04 7.30 2.11
N THR A 10 -12.10 6.47 1.69
CA THR A 10 -11.99 5.88 0.34
C THR A 10 -11.75 6.86 -0.80
N HIS A 11 -11.50 8.14 -0.52
CA HIS A 11 -11.11 9.12 -1.54
C HIS A 11 -9.60 9.29 -1.62
N LEU A 12 -9.15 9.74 -2.79
CA LEU A 12 -7.76 10.11 -3.04
C LEU A 12 -7.48 11.48 -2.40
N ILE A 13 -6.43 11.54 -1.60
CA ILE A 13 -6.01 12.73 -0.87
C ILE A 13 -4.52 12.98 -1.07
N THR A 14 -4.15 14.25 -0.95
CA THR A 14 -2.77 14.72 -0.99
C THR A 14 -2.44 15.39 0.33
N ILE A 15 -1.39 14.92 1.01
CA ILE A 15 -0.91 15.53 2.25
C ILE A 15 0.59 15.78 2.18
N SER A 16 1.03 16.94 2.66
CA SER A 16 2.43 17.26 2.85
C SER A 16 2.85 16.97 4.29
N GLY A 17 4.11 16.57 4.47
CA GLY A 17 4.66 16.32 5.78
C GLY A 17 6.12 15.90 5.77
N MET A 18 6.65 15.66 6.97
CA MET A 18 8.00 15.15 7.18
C MET A 18 7.96 13.69 7.60
N VAL A 19 8.81 12.85 7.01
CA VAL A 19 8.93 11.45 7.41
C VAL A 19 9.69 11.35 8.73
N ILE A 20 9.06 10.76 9.75
CA ILE A 20 9.69 10.57 11.08
C ILE A 20 10.45 9.26 11.12
N ARG A 21 9.83 8.19 10.62
CA ARG A 21 10.33 6.83 10.73
C ARG A 21 9.74 5.95 9.65
N THR A 22 10.59 5.13 9.06
CA THR A 22 10.26 3.98 8.24
C THR A 22 10.40 2.69 9.05
N SER A 23 9.57 1.71 8.75
CA SER A 23 9.74 0.34 9.24
C SER A 23 10.55 -0.48 8.23
N GLN A 24 11.04 -1.64 8.68
CA GLN A 24 11.60 -2.64 7.76
C GLN A 24 10.51 -3.13 6.80
N VAL A 25 10.93 -3.64 5.65
CA VAL A 25 10.02 -4.24 4.67
C VAL A 25 9.33 -5.46 5.27
N ILE A 26 8.00 -5.48 5.19
CA ILE A 26 7.15 -6.56 5.69
C ILE A 26 6.58 -7.29 4.47
N PRO A 27 6.81 -8.61 4.33
CA PRO A 27 6.22 -9.38 3.23
C PRO A 27 4.71 -9.59 3.47
N GLU A 28 3.89 -9.21 2.50
CA GLU A 28 2.45 -9.45 2.47
C GLU A 28 2.14 -10.53 1.43
N MET A 29 1.44 -11.59 1.81
CA MET A 29 1.14 -12.70 0.89
C MET A 29 0.11 -12.26 -0.16
N ARG A 30 0.40 -12.50 -1.45
CA ARG A 30 -0.49 -12.22 -2.58
C ARG A 30 -1.15 -13.51 -3.10
N GLU A 31 -0.37 -14.57 -3.21
CA GLU A 31 -0.85 -15.88 -3.66
C GLU A 31 -0.39 -16.97 -2.68
N ALA A 32 -1.35 -17.76 -2.21
CA ALA A 32 -1.11 -18.88 -1.32
C ALA A 32 -0.89 -20.16 -2.13
N PHE A 33 0.23 -20.85 -1.89
CA PHE A 33 0.52 -22.15 -2.49
C PHE A 33 0.13 -23.27 -1.52
N PHE A 34 -0.84 -24.09 -1.90
CA PHE A 34 -1.27 -25.27 -1.16
C PHE A 34 -0.75 -26.54 -1.82
N GLN A 35 -0.35 -27.51 -1.00
CA GLN A 35 0.03 -28.84 -1.45
C GLN A 35 -0.71 -29.90 -0.63
N CYS A 36 -1.26 -30.91 -1.31
CA CYS A 36 -1.88 -32.04 -0.64
C CYS A 36 -0.82 -32.94 0.02
N TYR A 37 -1.06 -33.36 1.27
CA TYR A 37 -0.16 -34.27 1.97
C TYR A 37 -0.19 -35.72 1.41
N VAL A 38 -1.32 -36.14 0.82
CA VAL A 38 -1.51 -37.53 0.36
C VAL A 38 -0.99 -37.73 -1.07
N CYS A 39 -1.43 -36.90 -2.02
CA CYS A 39 -1.10 -37.06 -3.45
C CYS A 39 -0.11 -36.02 -3.98
N HIS A 40 0.37 -35.11 -3.13
CA HIS A 40 1.30 -34.03 -3.50
C HIS A 40 0.84 -33.09 -4.63
N ALA A 41 -0.44 -33.12 -5.00
CA ALA A 41 -1.02 -32.17 -5.93
C ALA A 41 -0.94 -30.75 -5.37
N SER A 42 -0.49 -29.80 -6.20
CA SER A 42 -0.36 -28.38 -5.86
C SER A 42 -1.53 -27.56 -6.39
N VAL A 43 -1.99 -26.59 -5.60
CA VAL A 43 -3.04 -25.63 -5.98
C VAL A 43 -2.61 -24.25 -5.50
N THR A 44 -2.66 -23.26 -6.39
CA THR A 44 -2.46 -21.85 -6.04
C THR A 44 -3.81 -21.17 -5.86
N VAL A 45 -3.93 -20.34 -4.82
CA VAL A 45 -5.13 -19.55 -4.52
C VAL A 45 -4.73 -18.10 -4.30
N GLU A 46 -5.32 -17.20 -5.08
CA GLU A 46 -5.13 -15.76 -4.91
C GLU A 46 -5.83 -15.26 -3.65
N ILE A 47 -5.20 -14.34 -2.93
CA ILE A 47 -5.76 -13.74 -1.71
C ILE A 47 -6.54 -12.49 -2.07
N ASP A 48 -7.86 -12.54 -1.95
CA ASP A 48 -8.71 -11.36 -2.08
C ASP A 48 -8.98 -10.73 -0.70
N ARG A 49 -8.81 -9.40 -0.61
CA ARG A 49 -9.11 -8.57 0.58
C ARG A 49 -8.48 -9.09 1.89
N GLY A 50 -7.31 -9.71 1.82
CA GLY A 50 -6.56 -10.21 2.98
C GLY A 50 -7.17 -11.44 3.67
N ARG A 51 -8.06 -12.18 2.99
CA ARG A 51 -8.58 -13.47 3.47
C ARG A 51 -8.02 -14.61 2.63
N ILE A 52 -7.34 -15.53 3.29
CA ILE A 52 -6.85 -16.76 2.65
C ILE A 52 -7.99 -17.78 2.68
N SER A 53 -8.51 -18.15 1.51
CA SER A 53 -9.50 -19.23 1.40
C SER A 53 -8.78 -20.56 1.19
N GLU A 54 -8.73 -21.38 2.23
CA GLU A 54 -8.14 -22.71 2.14
C GLU A 54 -9.08 -23.68 1.40
N PRO A 55 -8.58 -24.41 0.37
CA PRO A 55 -9.37 -25.41 -0.33
C PRO A 55 -9.61 -26.64 0.57
N ALA A 56 -10.87 -26.91 0.91
CA ALA A 56 -11.23 -28.02 1.81
C ALA A 56 -11.07 -29.42 1.19
N LEU A 57 -11.08 -29.54 -0.15
CA LEU A 57 -11.00 -30.83 -0.85
C LEU A 57 -9.87 -30.82 -1.87
N CYS A 58 -9.11 -31.92 -1.92
CA CYS A 58 -8.18 -32.15 -3.01
C CYS A 58 -8.90 -32.61 -4.28
N ARG A 59 -8.65 -31.93 -5.41
CA ARG A 59 -9.22 -32.30 -6.72
C ARG A 59 -8.73 -33.64 -7.26
N ASN A 60 -7.58 -34.14 -6.80
CA ASN A 60 -6.96 -35.35 -7.35
C ASN A 60 -7.30 -36.62 -6.53
N CYS A 61 -7.23 -36.54 -5.19
CA CYS A 61 -7.46 -37.70 -4.31
C CYS A 61 -8.79 -37.63 -3.52
N ASN A 62 -9.60 -36.59 -3.72
CA ASN A 62 -10.88 -36.36 -3.02
C ASN A 62 -10.81 -36.46 -1.50
N THR A 63 -9.63 -36.27 -0.91
CA THR A 63 -9.43 -36.31 0.54
C THR A 63 -9.73 -34.94 1.14
N ASN A 64 -10.64 -34.91 2.11
CA ASN A 64 -10.99 -33.70 2.86
C ASN A 64 -9.82 -33.23 3.73
N HIS A 65 -9.67 -31.91 3.87
CA HIS A 65 -8.72 -31.22 4.74
C HIS A 65 -7.28 -31.73 4.64
N SER A 66 -6.88 -32.11 3.42
CA SER A 66 -5.55 -32.66 3.13
C SER A 66 -4.56 -31.61 2.61
N MET A 67 -4.99 -30.36 2.47
CA MET A 67 -4.23 -29.26 1.89
C MET A 67 -3.40 -28.56 2.96
N VAL A 68 -2.11 -28.39 2.69
CA VAL A 68 -1.17 -27.71 3.59
C VAL A 68 -0.61 -26.49 2.87
N LEU A 69 -0.62 -25.34 3.53
CA LEU A 69 -0.02 -24.11 3.02
C LEU A 69 1.51 -24.20 3.07
N ILE A 70 2.17 -24.01 1.94
CA ILE A 70 3.62 -23.93 1.85
C ILE A 70 4.03 -22.47 1.71
N HIS A 71 4.45 -21.89 2.83
CA HIS A 71 4.92 -20.50 2.89
C HIS A 71 6.06 -20.23 1.89
N ASN A 72 7.08 -21.08 1.84
CA ASN A 72 8.26 -20.87 0.98
C ASN A 72 7.96 -20.81 -0.54
N ARG A 73 6.84 -21.38 -0.99
CA ARG A 73 6.42 -21.37 -2.41
C ARG A 73 5.30 -20.36 -2.70
N SER A 74 4.77 -19.72 -1.66
CA SER A 74 3.74 -18.69 -1.81
C SER A 74 4.37 -17.41 -2.37
N GLN A 75 3.59 -16.61 -3.08
CA GLN A 75 4.05 -15.33 -3.59
C GLN A 75 3.80 -14.23 -2.58
N TYR A 76 4.78 -13.36 -2.40
CA TYR A 76 4.76 -12.22 -1.49
C TYR A 76 4.97 -10.92 -2.24
N THR A 77 4.37 -9.85 -1.72
CA THR A 77 4.56 -8.46 -2.15
C THR A 77 5.12 -7.66 -0.98
N ASP A 78 5.99 -6.72 -1.30
CA ASP A 78 6.61 -5.87 -0.29
C ASP A 78 5.65 -4.80 0.20
N LYS A 79 5.57 -4.67 1.52
CA LYS A 79 4.79 -3.64 2.20
C LYS A 79 5.67 -2.95 3.22
N GLN A 80 5.67 -1.62 3.23
CA GLN A 80 6.38 -0.85 4.23
C GLN A 80 5.44 0.13 4.92
N ILE A 81 5.68 0.32 6.21
CA ILE A 81 4.93 1.24 7.05
C ILE A 81 5.79 2.47 7.33
N THR A 82 5.29 3.64 6.97
CA THR A 82 5.98 4.93 7.14
C THR A 82 5.14 5.86 8.01
N LYS A 83 5.78 6.54 8.97
CA LYS A 83 5.13 7.55 9.81
C LYS A 83 5.42 8.94 9.29
N LEU A 84 4.38 9.64 8.89
CA LEU A 84 4.45 11.03 8.44
C LEU A 84 3.98 11.97 9.56
N GLN A 85 4.70 13.07 9.75
CA GLN A 85 4.34 14.18 10.60
C GLN A 85 3.78 15.34 9.77
N GLU A 86 2.86 16.12 10.34
CA GLU A 86 2.54 17.44 9.77
C GLU A 86 3.79 18.30 9.61
N SER A 87 3.85 19.08 8.53
CA SER A 87 4.89 20.10 8.35
C SER A 87 4.85 21.10 9.51
N PRO A 88 6.02 21.52 10.04
CA PRO A 88 6.07 22.49 11.13
C PRO A 88 5.45 23.83 10.73
N ASP A 89 5.45 24.16 9.44
CA ASP A 89 4.93 25.42 8.91
C ASP A 89 3.39 25.53 9.03
N ASP A 90 2.68 24.39 8.99
CA ASP A 90 1.21 24.32 9.07
C ASP A 90 0.70 24.08 10.51
N MET A 91 1.61 24.06 11.49
CA MET A 91 1.32 23.67 12.86
C MET A 91 0.91 24.89 13.71
N PRO A 92 -0.24 24.85 14.42
CA PRO A 92 -0.61 25.94 15.31
C PRO A 92 0.29 25.96 16.55
N PRO A 93 0.61 27.16 17.07
CA PRO A 93 1.49 27.31 18.22
C PRO A 93 0.91 26.61 19.45
N GLY A 94 1.76 25.86 20.16
CA GLY A 94 1.43 25.26 21.45
C GLY A 94 0.69 23.92 21.42
N GLN A 95 0.44 23.32 20.25
CA GLN A 95 -0.04 21.94 20.16
C GLN A 95 1.09 20.95 19.89
N THR A 96 0.80 19.65 19.95
CA THR A 96 1.72 18.61 19.46
C THR A 96 1.43 18.31 17.98
N PRO A 97 2.46 17.96 17.20
CA PRO A 97 2.28 17.66 15.79
C PRO A 97 1.51 16.35 15.62
N HIS A 98 0.57 16.32 14.68
CA HIS A 98 -0.17 15.09 14.38
C HIS A 98 0.66 14.16 13.48
N THR A 99 0.47 12.86 13.66
CA THR A 99 1.16 11.83 12.86
C THR A 99 0.16 10.90 12.20
N ILE A 100 0.44 10.48 10.97
CA ILE A 100 -0.36 9.48 10.24
C ILE A 100 0.53 8.34 9.77
N MET A 101 -0.09 7.17 9.72
CA MET A 101 0.50 5.96 9.17
C MET A 101 0.25 5.92 7.66
N LEU A 102 1.33 5.75 6.91
CA LEU A 102 1.32 5.50 5.47
C LEU A 102 1.71 4.04 5.23
N PHE A 103 1.10 3.43 4.24
CA PHE A 103 1.50 2.14 3.71
C PHE A 103 1.97 2.32 2.27
N SER A 104 3.21 1.92 2.00
CA SER A 104 3.76 1.83 0.65
C SER A 104 3.84 0.37 0.22
N HIS A 105 3.70 0.15 -1.08
CA HIS A 105 3.65 -1.16 -1.71
C HIS A 105 4.65 -1.23 -2.87
N ASN A 106 5.25 -2.41 -3.06
CA ASN A 106 6.15 -2.72 -4.18
C ASN A 106 7.26 -1.65 -4.37
N ASP A 107 7.35 -1.05 -5.56
CA ASP A 107 8.39 -0.09 -5.95
C ASP A 107 8.44 1.19 -5.10
N LEU A 108 7.37 1.48 -4.33
CA LEU A 108 7.32 2.63 -3.42
C LEU A 108 7.94 2.34 -2.04
N VAL A 109 8.40 1.11 -1.82
CA VAL A 109 9.12 0.70 -0.60
C VAL A 109 10.54 1.28 -0.64
N ASP A 110 11.00 1.80 0.50
CA ASP A 110 12.28 2.50 0.68
C ASP A 110 12.49 3.75 -0.21
N ALA A 111 11.45 4.20 -0.90
CA ALA A 111 11.48 5.42 -1.73
C ALA A 111 11.67 6.71 -0.91
N VAL A 112 11.43 6.68 0.41
CA VAL A 112 11.53 7.85 1.29
C VAL A 112 12.34 7.50 2.53
N GLN A 113 13.18 8.43 2.99
CA GLN A 113 14.01 8.24 4.18
C GLN A 113 13.53 9.12 5.35
N PRO A 114 13.82 8.71 6.60
CA PRO A 114 13.55 9.56 7.76
C PRO A 114 14.24 10.93 7.63
N GLY A 115 13.46 12.00 7.83
CA GLY A 115 13.90 13.39 7.68
C GLY A 115 13.41 14.07 6.40
N ASP A 116 12.96 13.31 5.40
CA ASP A 116 12.54 13.87 4.12
C ASP A 116 11.20 14.61 4.20
N ARG A 117 11.11 15.72 3.46
CA ARG A 117 9.88 16.51 3.28
C ARG A 117 9.16 16.08 2.01
N VAL A 118 8.08 15.34 2.17
CA VAL A 118 7.37 14.71 1.05
C VAL A 118 5.91 15.12 1.02
N THR A 119 5.39 15.26 -0.20
CA THR A 119 3.96 15.32 -0.48
C THR A 119 3.51 13.94 -0.94
N VAL A 120 2.60 13.36 -0.18
CA VAL A 120 2.11 11.99 -0.37
C VAL A 120 0.72 12.04 -0.97
N THR A 121 0.52 11.31 -2.06
CA THR A 121 -0.79 11.11 -2.67
C THR A 121 -1.23 9.67 -2.43
N GLY A 122 -2.45 9.48 -1.93
CA GLY A 122 -2.93 8.15 -1.59
C GLY A 122 -4.40 8.10 -1.21
N ILE A 123 -4.89 6.90 -0.92
CA ILE A 123 -6.29 6.66 -0.56
C ILE A 123 -6.42 6.61 0.95
N TYR A 124 -7.33 7.41 1.51
CA TYR A 124 -7.60 7.38 2.94
C TYR A 124 -8.46 6.17 3.33
N ARG A 125 -7.92 5.28 4.16
CA ARG A 125 -8.58 4.04 4.57
C ARG A 125 -8.69 3.94 6.09
N ALA A 126 -9.66 3.15 6.54
CA ALA A 126 -9.83 2.80 7.94
C ALA A 126 -9.93 1.29 8.08
N THR A 127 -9.18 0.71 9.02
CA THR A 127 -9.22 -0.73 9.32
C THR A 127 -9.69 -0.96 10.75
N PRO A 128 -10.59 -1.94 10.96
CA PRO A 128 -11.05 -2.30 12.29
C PRO A 128 -9.90 -2.86 13.16
N MET A 129 -9.87 -2.48 14.43
CA MET A 129 -8.93 -3.06 15.40
C MET A 129 -9.64 -4.10 16.26
N ARG A 130 -9.03 -5.28 16.45
CA ARG A 130 -9.52 -6.27 17.41
C ARG A 130 -9.18 -5.83 18.83
N VAL A 131 -10.10 -6.03 19.77
CA VAL A 131 -9.87 -5.72 21.21
C VAL A 131 -8.84 -6.67 21.79
N ASN A 132 -9.01 -7.95 21.48
CA ASN A 132 -8.16 -9.03 21.93
C ASN A 132 -7.87 -9.93 20.72
N PRO A 133 -6.61 -10.25 20.39
CA PRO A 133 -6.29 -11.09 19.23
C PRO A 133 -7.00 -12.45 19.22
N ARG A 134 -7.34 -12.96 20.41
CA ARG A 134 -8.04 -14.24 20.60
C ARG A 134 -9.55 -14.19 20.34
N GLN A 135 -10.17 -13.02 20.44
CA GLN A 135 -11.61 -12.87 20.30
C GLN A 135 -11.96 -12.26 18.94
N ARG A 136 -13.09 -12.67 18.36
CA ARG A 136 -13.60 -12.11 17.09
C ARG A 136 -14.15 -10.69 17.24
N ASN A 137 -14.33 -10.20 18.48
CA ASN A 137 -14.90 -8.89 18.76
C ASN A 137 -13.97 -7.74 18.31
N VAL A 138 -14.55 -6.78 17.61
CA VAL A 138 -13.89 -5.63 17.01
C VAL A 138 -14.24 -4.35 17.76
N LYS A 139 -13.28 -3.42 17.90
CA LYS A 139 -13.53 -2.08 18.44
C LYS A 139 -14.36 -1.23 17.48
N ALA A 140 -15.29 -0.45 18.01
CA ALA A 140 -16.04 0.54 17.24
C ALA A 140 -15.14 1.69 16.71
N VAL A 141 -13.98 1.91 17.32
CA VAL A 141 -12.98 2.89 16.88
C VAL A 141 -12.02 2.25 15.89
N TYR A 142 -12.04 2.76 14.66
CA TYR A 142 -11.20 2.29 13.56
C TYR A 142 -9.86 3.03 13.56
N LYS A 143 -8.81 2.33 13.14
CA LYS A 143 -7.51 2.96 12.91
C LYS A 143 -7.43 3.40 11.46
N THR A 144 -7.07 4.65 11.24
CA THR A 144 -6.94 5.21 9.89
C THR A 144 -5.49 5.19 9.41
N TYR A 145 -5.33 5.09 8.10
CA TYR A 145 -4.05 5.14 7.40
C TYR A 145 -4.27 5.58 5.96
N ILE A 146 -3.18 5.88 5.28
CA ILE A 146 -3.19 6.23 3.87
C ILE A 146 -2.44 5.14 3.12
N ASP A 147 -3.12 4.59 2.12
CA ASP A 147 -2.51 3.70 1.14
C ASP A 147 -1.86 4.56 0.05
N VAL A 148 -0.53 4.52 -0.05
CA VAL A 148 0.23 5.46 -0.87
C VAL A 148 0.27 5.01 -2.32
N ILE A 149 -0.08 5.93 -3.22
CA ILE A 149 0.02 5.75 -4.66
C ILE A 149 1.26 6.46 -5.20
N HIS A 150 1.62 7.61 -4.62
CA HIS A 150 2.73 8.41 -5.13
C HIS A 150 3.40 9.26 -4.03
N PHE A 151 4.73 9.31 -4.08
CA PHE A 151 5.56 10.23 -3.31
C PHE A 151 6.13 11.32 -4.21
N GLN A 152 6.01 12.57 -3.76
CA GLN A 152 6.66 13.72 -4.38
C GLN A 152 7.55 14.42 -3.36
N GLU A 153 8.85 14.45 -3.60
CA GLU A 153 9.79 15.20 -2.77
C GLU A 153 9.63 16.71 -2.97
N THR A 154 9.71 17.46 -1.87
CA THR A 154 9.57 18.92 -1.88
C THR A 154 10.92 19.62 -2.14
N ASP A 155 12.03 18.96 -1.82
CA ASP A 155 13.36 19.56 -1.85
C ASP A 155 14.03 19.51 -3.23
N LYS A 156 13.65 20.45 -4.10
CA LYS A 156 14.32 20.68 -5.40
C LYS A 156 15.70 21.32 -5.30
N LYS A 157 16.20 21.63 -4.09
CA LYS A 157 17.44 22.40 -3.89
C LYS A 157 18.71 21.55 -3.86
N ARG A 158 18.62 20.21 -3.73
CA ARG A 158 19.79 19.32 -3.78
C ARG A 158 20.25 18.96 -5.20
N LEU A 159 19.45 19.24 -6.22
CA LEU A 159 19.76 18.93 -7.62
C LEU A 159 20.43 20.09 -8.39
N TYR A 160 20.65 21.25 -7.75
CA TYR A 160 21.33 22.38 -8.36
C TYR A 160 22.60 22.74 -7.58
N SER A 161 23.61 21.88 -7.62
CA SER A 161 24.98 22.40 -7.76
C SER A 161 25.06 22.99 -9.17
N LYS A 162 25.15 24.31 -9.27
CA LYS A 162 25.48 24.98 -10.54
C LYS A 162 26.93 24.64 -10.88
N ASP A 163 27.14 23.68 -11.76
CA ASP A 163 28.35 23.60 -12.57
C ASP A 163 28.05 24.30 -13.91
N PRO A 164 28.79 25.35 -14.31
CA PRO A 164 28.44 26.18 -15.46
C PRO A 164 28.75 25.55 -16.84
N ASP A 165 29.48 24.44 -16.93
CA ASP A 165 29.89 23.84 -18.20
C ASP A 165 29.67 22.31 -18.21
N GLY A 166 28.50 21.86 -18.66
CA GLY A 166 28.22 20.44 -18.88
C GLY A 166 26.87 20.20 -19.54
N PRO A 167 26.74 19.24 -20.49
CA PRO A 167 25.50 19.02 -21.21
C PRO A 167 24.43 18.52 -20.26
N SER A 168 23.30 19.21 -20.30
CA SER A 168 22.08 18.93 -19.57
C SER A 168 21.62 17.47 -19.72
N ILE A 169 21.63 16.72 -18.62
CA ILE A 169 20.99 15.40 -18.54
C ILE A 169 19.47 15.63 -18.47
N TYR A 170 18.87 15.92 -19.63
CA TYR A 170 17.43 15.87 -19.85
C TYR A 170 17.04 14.45 -20.22
N GLU A 171 17.11 13.51 -19.28
CA GLU A 171 16.49 12.20 -19.50
C GLU A 171 15.99 11.56 -18.20
N MET A 172 15.23 12.33 -17.44
CA MET A 172 14.10 11.80 -16.65
C MET A 172 13.01 12.88 -16.59
N LYS A 173 12.53 13.29 -17.76
CA LYS A 173 11.17 13.84 -17.84
C LYS A 173 10.24 12.64 -17.66
N ILE A 174 9.71 12.45 -16.46
CA ILE A 174 8.35 12.91 -16.20
C ILE A 174 7.38 12.27 -17.21
N SER A 175 7.03 11.02 -16.91
CA SER A 175 5.77 10.39 -17.30
C SER A 175 4.59 11.09 -16.56
N LYS A 176 4.47 12.43 -16.68
CA LYS A 176 3.28 13.16 -16.18
C LYS A 176 2.08 13.04 -17.12
N LYS A 177 2.24 12.47 -18.32
CA LYS A 177 1.12 12.26 -19.26
C LYS A 177 0.64 10.81 -19.37
N GLU A 178 1.45 9.79 -19.07
CA GLU A 178 1.00 8.40 -19.20
C GLU A 178 0.30 7.87 -17.95
N PHE A 179 0.64 8.35 -16.74
CA PHE A 179 0.00 7.85 -15.50
C PHE A 179 -1.48 8.22 -15.38
N PHE A 180 -1.86 9.43 -15.82
CA PHE A 180 -3.26 9.85 -15.80
C PHE A 180 -4.10 9.08 -16.85
N VAL A 181 -3.48 8.68 -17.96
CA VAL A 181 -4.12 7.87 -19.01
C VAL A 181 -4.27 6.42 -18.54
N ASN A 182 -3.23 5.81 -17.94
CA ASN A 182 -3.29 4.43 -17.47
C ASN A 182 -4.31 4.23 -16.34
N CYS A 183 -4.43 5.18 -15.39
CA CYS A 183 -5.43 5.07 -14.32
C CYS A 183 -6.89 5.18 -14.83
N LEU A 184 -7.13 5.99 -15.86
CA LEU A 184 -8.45 6.10 -16.53
C LEU A 184 -8.75 4.90 -17.44
N GLU A 185 -7.74 4.33 -18.09
CA GLU A 185 -7.88 3.10 -18.88
C GLU A 185 -8.18 1.89 -18.00
N GLU A 186 -7.59 1.80 -16.80
CA GLU A 186 -7.83 0.70 -15.88
C GLU A 186 -9.25 0.73 -15.30
N GLN A 187 -9.80 1.93 -15.00
CA GLN A 187 -11.20 2.07 -14.59
C GLN A 187 -12.19 1.73 -15.71
N THR A 188 -11.88 2.07 -16.97
CA THR A 188 -12.74 1.70 -18.11
C THR A 188 -12.63 0.22 -18.48
N ARG A 189 -11.49 -0.43 -18.24
CA ARG A 189 -11.31 -1.88 -18.43
C ARG A 189 -12.11 -2.70 -17.41
N ILE A 190 -12.09 -2.29 -16.15
CA ILE A 190 -12.91 -2.90 -15.08
C ILE A 190 -14.40 -2.73 -15.39
N PHE A 191 -14.82 -1.56 -15.88
CA PHE A 191 -16.22 -1.32 -16.26
C PHE A 191 -16.68 -2.15 -17.48
N ARG A 192 -15.81 -2.35 -18.50
CA ARG A 192 -16.13 -3.17 -19.68
C ARG A 192 -16.19 -4.66 -19.36
N HIS A 193 -15.33 -5.15 -18.46
CA HIS A 193 -15.37 -6.54 -18.01
C HIS A 193 -16.66 -6.86 -17.22
N TRP A 194 -17.20 -5.88 -16.50
CA TRP A 194 -18.45 -6.05 -15.75
C TRP A 194 -19.71 -5.98 -16.62
N LYS A 195 -19.71 -5.23 -17.73
CA LYS A 195 -20.84 -5.14 -18.67
C LYS A 195 -20.95 -6.30 -19.67
N GLY A 196 -19.92 -7.14 -19.81
CA GLY A 196 -19.91 -8.27 -20.75
C GLY A 196 -20.39 -9.61 -20.18
N ASN A 197 -20.77 -9.66 -18.90
CA ASN A 197 -21.20 -10.87 -18.20
C ASN A 197 -22.66 -10.79 -17.69
N PHE A 198 -23.51 -10.00 -18.36
CA PHE A 198 -24.95 -9.98 -18.19
C PHE A 198 -25.65 -9.98 -19.55
#